data_AF-A0A966C1E7-F1
#
_entry.id   AF-A0A966C1E7-F1
#
_cell.length_a   1.000
_cell.length_b   1.000
_cell.length_c   1.000
_cell.angle_alpha   90.00
_cell.angle_beta   90.00
_cell.angle_gamma   90.00
#
_symmetry.space_group_name_H-M   'P 1'
#
loop_
_entity.id
_entity.type
_entity.pdbx_description
1 polymer ?
#
loop_
_entity_poly.entity_id
_entity_poly.type
_entity_poly.pdbx_seq_one_letter_code
_entity_poly.pdbx_strand_id
1 'polypeptide(L)'
;MPVAKGGIELTDWLSQEALQALAANDNDPVGIVRIPPSELLLTKAAIRRMAIAYRALLPCSRYKLVDLLDEIAWGFEGTIISAEGRSIDPLSICADTIMRTDEDPCCSWLGAFLRFGTHEPKQAPQKRTLPRLQLLYVALAIRYPAIAARVTA
;
A
#
# COMPACT_ATOMS: atom_id res chain seq x y z
N MET A 1 6.54 -14.80 -37.97
CA MET A 1 5.37 -14.32 -37.20
C MET A 1 5.84 -13.24 -36.23
N PRO A 2 5.06 -12.16 -36.02
CA PRO A 2 5.59 -10.90 -35.51
C PRO A 2 5.84 -10.93 -34.00
N VAL A 3 6.94 -10.30 -33.61
CA VAL A 3 7.35 -10.02 -32.23
C VAL A 3 6.42 -8.95 -31.65
N ALA A 4 5.72 -9.28 -30.57
CA ALA A 4 4.91 -8.31 -29.84
C ALA A 4 5.83 -7.28 -29.16
N LYS A 5 5.96 -6.09 -29.76
CA LYS A 5 6.48 -4.88 -29.12
C LYS A 5 5.40 -4.32 -28.18
N GLY A 6 5.71 -4.25 -26.90
CA GLY A 6 4.81 -3.65 -25.92
C GLY A 6 5.24 -3.87 -24.46
N GLY A 7 6.54 -3.90 -24.19
CA GLY A 7 7.04 -3.79 -22.82
C GLY A 7 6.94 -2.34 -22.40
N ILE A 8 5.93 -1.99 -21.61
CA ILE A 8 5.91 -0.71 -20.90
C ILE A 8 7.07 -0.79 -19.91
N GLU A 9 8.10 0.04 -20.08
CA GLU A 9 9.16 0.21 -19.09
C GLU A 9 8.53 0.73 -17.79
N LEU A 10 8.24 -0.20 -16.88
CA LEU A 10 7.54 0.02 -15.62
C LEU A 10 8.51 0.07 -14.43
N THR A 11 9.79 0.36 -14.69
CA THR A 11 10.92 0.04 -13.78
C THR A 11 11.65 1.26 -13.23
N ASP A 12 11.41 2.46 -13.75
CA ASP A 12 12.20 3.64 -13.36
C ASP A 12 11.92 4.11 -11.93
N TRP A 13 10.75 3.78 -11.38
CA TRP A 13 10.32 4.18 -10.04
C TRP A 13 10.73 3.17 -8.93
N LEU A 14 11.30 2.02 -9.30
CA LEU A 14 11.84 1.00 -8.38
C LEU A 14 13.33 0.70 -8.65
N SER A 15 14.00 1.49 -9.49
CA SER A 15 15.43 1.29 -9.74
C SER A 15 16.23 1.43 -8.44
N GLN A 16 17.36 0.72 -8.37
CA GLN A 16 18.18 0.69 -7.17
C GLN A 16 18.75 2.08 -6.82
N GLU A 17 19.06 2.89 -7.83
CA GLU A 17 19.44 4.29 -7.67
C GLU A 17 18.28 5.15 -7.14
N ALA A 18 17.06 4.92 -7.64
CA ALA A 18 15.88 5.59 -7.14
C ALA A 18 15.56 5.20 -5.69
N LEU A 19 15.78 3.95 -5.30
CA LEU A 19 15.64 3.46 -3.92
C LEU A 19 16.71 4.07 -2.98
N GLN A 20 17.95 4.24 -3.44
CA GLN A 20 19.04 4.82 -2.65
C GLN A 20 18.94 6.34 -2.48
N ALA A 21 18.43 7.07 -3.49
CA ALA A 21 18.19 8.51 -3.39
C ALA A 21 17.02 8.88 -2.46
N LEU A 22 16.18 7.92 -2.06
CA LEU A 22 14.96 8.12 -1.26
C LEU A 22 15.14 8.00 0.26
N ALA A 23 16.34 7.68 0.74
CA ALA A 23 16.64 7.60 2.18
C ALA A 23 16.63 8.96 2.92
N ALA A 24 16.09 10.01 2.30
CA ALA A 24 16.14 11.40 2.74
C ALA A 24 14.76 12.09 2.86
N ASN A 25 13.66 11.37 3.15
CA ASN A 25 12.31 11.94 3.28
C ASN A 25 11.59 11.47 4.57
N ASP A 26 10.73 12.32 5.12
CA ASP A 26 10.19 12.42 6.50
C ASP A 26 9.52 11.18 7.15
N ASN A 27 9.46 10.03 6.47
CA ASN A 27 9.33 8.75 7.18
C ASN A 27 10.74 8.32 7.60
N ASP A 28 11.24 9.01 8.61
CA ASP A 28 12.52 8.74 9.28
C ASP A 28 12.56 7.26 9.71
N PRO A 29 13.68 6.53 9.63
CA PRO A 29 13.88 5.24 10.30
C PRO A 29 13.56 5.24 11.81
N VAL A 30 13.26 6.38 12.40
CA VAL A 30 12.85 6.60 13.80
C VAL A 30 11.38 6.21 14.00
N GLY A 31 11.01 4.95 13.74
CA GLY A 31 9.82 4.29 14.30
C GLY A 31 8.48 5.02 14.20
N ILE A 32 8.29 6.00 13.30
CA ILE A 32 7.05 6.76 13.15
C ILE A 32 6.54 6.60 11.72
N VAL A 33 5.30 6.13 11.59
CA VAL A 33 4.60 6.03 10.31
C VAL A 33 3.45 7.03 10.28
N ARG A 34 3.48 7.98 9.36
CA ARG A 34 2.40 8.96 9.18
C ARG A 34 1.48 8.54 8.05
N ILE A 35 0.19 8.37 8.37
CA ILE A 35 -0.83 8.08 7.37
C ILE A 35 -1.16 9.39 6.62
N PRO A 36 -1.10 9.40 5.28
CA PRO A 36 -1.42 10.59 4.50
C PRO A 36 -2.91 10.94 4.59
N PRO A 37 -3.29 12.20 4.35
CA PRO A 37 -4.67 12.62 4.25
C PRO A 37 -5.49 11.75 3.26
N SER A 38 -6.78 11.55 3.59
CA SER A 38 -7.66 10.64 2.87
C SER A 38 -7.75 10.95 1.36
N GLU A 39 -7.73 12.22 1.01
CA GLU A 39 -7.77 12.76 -0.34
C GLU A 39 -6.57 12.35 -1.18
N LEU A 40 -5.41 12.09 -0.58
CA LEU A 40 -4.24 11.60 -1.29
C LEU A 40 -4.35 10.10 -1.60
N LEU A 41 -4.97 9.32 -0.70
CA LEU A 41 -5.18 7.89 -0.88
C LEU A 41 -6.37 7.56 -1.81
N LEU A 42 -7.40 8.42 -1.83
CA LEU A 42 -8.59 8.25 -2.64
C LEU A 42 -8.41 8.72 -4.09
N THR A 43 -7.21 8.57 -4.65
CA THR A 43 -6.91 8.88 -6.05
C THR A 43 -6.65 7.62 -6.86
N LYS A 44 -6.92 7.69 -8.17
CA LYS A 44 -6.56 6.63 -9.12
C LYS A 44 -5.05 6.36 -9.15
N ALA A 45 -4.25 7.42 -9.02
CA ALA A 45 -2.79 7.33 -9.03
C ALA A 45 -2.29 6.59 -7.80
N ALA A 46 -2.74 6.96 -6.60
CA ALA A 46 -2.32 6.33 -5.35
C ALA A 46 -2.66 4.84 -5.31
N ILE A 47 -3.92 4.47 -5.60
CA ILE A 47 -4.30 3.04 -5.59
C ILE A 47 -3.50 2.24 -6.62
N ARG A 48 -3.21 2.82 -7.81
CA ARG A 48 -2.40 2.15 -8.83
C ARG A 48 -0.96 1.98 -8.35
N ARG A 49 -0.29 3.04 -7.91
CA ARG A 49 1.10 2.97 -7.42
C ARG A 49 1.24 1.98 -6.27
N MET A 50 0.30 1.99 -5.33
CA MET A 50 0.25 1.04 -4.23
C MET A 50 0.09 -0.40 -4.75
N ALA A 51 -0.84 -0.65 -5.69
CA ALA A 51 -1.01 -1.99 -6.26
C ALA A 51 0.23 -2.48 -7.03
N ILE A 52 0.95 -1.60 -7.73
CA ILE A 52 2.22 -1.97 -8.37
C ILE A 52 3.25 -2.33 -7.29
N ALA A 53 3.38 -1.53 -6.22
CA ALA A 53 4.31 -1.80 -5.11
C ALA A 53 4.03 -3.14 -4.43
N TYR A 54 2.77 -3.44 -4.12
CA TYR A 54 2.40 -4.72 -3.52
C TYR A 54 2.74 -5.91 -4.42
N ARG A 55 2.52 -5.79 -5.73
CA ARG A 55 2.88 -6.88 -6.66
C ARG A 55 4.38 -7.08 -6.83
N ALA A 56 5.17 -6.01 -6.76
CA ALA A 56 6.61 -6.08 -6.94
C ALA A 56 7.34 -6.50 -5.67
N LEU A 57 6.95 -5.96 -4.51
CA LEU A 57 7.72 -6.03 -3.27
C LEU A 57 7.16 -7.03 -2.25
N LEU A 58 5.86 -7.36 -2.35
CA LEU A 58 5.17 -8.27 -1.44
C LEU A 58 4.34 -9.31 -2.23
N PRO A 59 4.95 -10.08 -3.15
CA PRO A 59 4.23 -10.98 -4.04
C PRO A 59 3.65 -12.17 -3.26
N CYS A 60 2.35 -12.12 -2.97
CA CYS A 60 1.64 -13.20 -2.30
C CYS A 60 0.18 -13.28 -2.78
N SER A 61 -0.49 -14.39 -2.43
CA SER A 61 -1.92 -14.54 -2.72
C SER A 61 -2.74 -13.56 -1.87
N ARG A 62 -3.95 -13.23 -2.30
CA ARG A 62 -4.84 -12.33 -1.54
C ARG A 62 -5.06 -12.76 -0.08
N TYR A 63 -5.10 -14.07 0.20
CA TYR A 63 -5.29 -14.58 1.56
C TYR A 63 -4.03 -14.41 2.40
N LYS A 64 -2.88 -14.82 1.85
CA LYS A 64 -1.58 -14.62 2.50
C LYS A 64 -1.24 -13.15 2.71
N LEU A 65 -1.76 -12.27 1.86
CA LEU A 65 -1.58 -10.83 2.01
C LEU A 65 -2.28 -10.32 3.28
N VAL A 66 -3.44 -10.87 3.67
CA VAL A 66 -4.10 -10.48 4.92
C VAL A 66 -3.23 -10.88 6.12
N ASP A 67 -2.78 -12.13 6.16
CA ASP A 67 -1.90 -12.64 7.22
C ASP A 67 -0.61 -11.81 7.32
N LEU A 68 -0.01 -11.48 6.18
CA LEU A 68 1.19 -10.64 6.10
C LEU A 68 0.96 -9.21 6.60
N LEU A 69 -0.23 -8.64 6.38
CA LEU A 69 -0.56 -7.31 6.89
C LEU A 69 -0.63 -7.32 8.43
N ASP A 70 -1.20 -8.37 9.02
CA ASP A 70 -1.19 -8.56 10.47
C ASP A 70 0.23 -8.73 10.99
N GLU A 71 1.04 -9.61 10.38
CA GLU A 71 2.45 -9.81 10.76
C GLU A 71 3.26 -8.51 10.75
N ILE A 72 3.09 -7.68 9.71
CA ILE A 72 3.78 -6.39 9.59
C ILE A 72 3.33 -5.42 10.68
N ALA A 73 2.03 -5.32 10.95
CA ALA A 73 1.51 -4.42 11.98
C ALA A 73 1.95 -4.87 13.39
N TRP A 74 1.87 -6.17 13.68
CA TRP A 74 2.24 -6.74 14.97
C TRP A 74 3.74 -6.65 15.27
N GLY A 75 4.57 -6.82 14.23
CA GLY A 75 6.03 -6.72 14.36
C GLY A 75 6.57 -5.28 14.36
N PHE A 76 5.71 -4.27 14.25
CA PHE A 76 6.16 -2.88 14.18
C PHE A 76 6.35 -2.27 15.58
N GLU A 77 7.61 -2.09 15.97
CA GLU A 77 8.01 -1.40 17.19
C GLU A 77 8.09 0.12 16.95
N GLY A 78 6.92 0.75 16.81
CA GLY A 78 6.83 2.17 16.50
C GLY A 78 5.44 2.77 16.74
N THR A 79 5.29 4.03 16.35
CA THR A 79 4.03 4.79 16.46
C THR A 79 3.45 5.06 15.08
N ILE A 80 2.17 4.73 14.89
CA ILE A 80 1.42 5.11 13.70
C ILE A 80 0.63 6.37 14.03
N ILE A 81 0.72 7.40 13.20
CA ILE A 81 0.02 8.67 13.37
C ILE A 81 -0.98 8.84 12.22
N SER A 82 -2.26 9.02 12.55
CA SER A 82 -3.30 9.31 11.57
C SER A 82 -3.11 10.68 10.93
N ALA A 83 -3.81 10.96 9.83
CA ALA A 83 -3.76 12.27 9.18
C ALA A 83 -4.21 13.42 10.10
N GLU A 84 -5.09 13.11 11.06
CA GLU A 84 -5.60 14.03 12.08
C GLU A 84 -4.66 14.17 13.30
N GLY A 85 -3.50 13.52 13.27
CA GLY A 85 -2.51 13.56 14.35
C GLY A 85 -2.79 12.58 15.50
N ARG A 86 -3.76 11.67 15.36
CA ARG A 86 -4.07 10.68 16.40
C ARG A 86 -3.06 9.53 16.36
N SER A 87 -2.50 9.19 17.52
CA SER A 87 -1.71 7.96 17.68
C SER A 87 -2.60 6.72 17.54
N ILE A 88 -2.16 5.77 16.73
CA ILE A 88 -2.76 4.46 16.51
C ILE A 88 -1.76 3.43 17.05
N ASP A 89 -2.24 2.57 17.93
CA ASP A 89 -1.48 1.43 18.43
C ASP A 89 -1.41 0.36 17.31
N PRO A 90 -0.21 -0.02 16.82
CA PRO A 90 -0.07 -1.08 15.83
C PRO A 90 -0.72 -2.40 16.26
N LEU A 91 -0.71 -2.73 17.56
CA LEU A 91 -1.31 -3.95 18.11
C LEU A 91 -2.85 -3.93 18.10
N SER A 92 -3.45 -2.75 17.93
CA SER A 92 -4.91 -2.59 17.79
C SER A 92 -5.41 -2.83 16.35
N ILE A 93 -4.51 -2.96 15.38
CA ILE A 93 -4.86 -3.22 13.99
C ILE A 93 -5.22 -4.70 13.82
N CYS A 94 -6.37 -4.96 13.21
CA CYS A 94 -6.79 -6.29 12.79
C CYS A 94 -7.06 -6.29 11.28
N ALA A 95 -6.13 -6.82 10.50
CA ALA A 95 -6.21 -6.87 9.05
C ALA A 95 -7.41 -7.69 8.58
N ASP A 96 -7.71 -8.80 9.25
CA ASP A 96 -8.92 -9.59 8.96
C ASP A 96 -10.19 -8.74 9.07
N THR A 97 -10.37 -7.96 10.15
CA THR A 97 -11.56 -7.11 10.33
C THR A 97 -11.64 -6.01 9.24
N ILE A 98 -10.50 -5.47 8.80
CA ILE A 98 -10.44 -4.40 7.80
C ILE A 98 -10.64 -4.95 6.37
N MET A 99 -10.07 -6.13 6.08
CA MET A 99 -10.03 -6.71 4.73
C MET A 99 -11.20 -7.66 4.46
N ARG A 100 -11.70 -8.39 5.47
CA ARG A 100 -12.83 -9.33 5.40
C ARG A 100 -14.04 -8.75 6.11
N THR A 101 -14.78 -7.90 5.40
CA THR A 101 -16.06 -7.36 5.87
C THR A 101 -17.19 -8.34 5.59
N ASP A 102 -18.34 -8.20 6.25
CA ASP A 102 -19.55 -8.97 5.93
C ASP A 102 -19.96 -8.84 4.45
N GLU A 103 -19.73 -7.67 3.84
CA GLU A 103 -19.96 -7.42 2.41
C GLU A 103 -18.88 -7.99 1.47
N ASP A 104 -17.71 -8.40 2.01
CA ASP A 104 -16.57 -8.93 1.23
C ASP A 104 -15.79 -10.01 2.03
N PRO A 105 -16.41 -11.14 2.38
CA PRO A 105 -15.80 -12.14 3.26
C PRO A 105 -14.62 -12.87 2.57
N CYS A 106 -14.56 -12.82 1.24
CA CYS A 106 -13.56 -13.54 0.43
C CYS A 106 -12.38 -12.67 -0.02
N CYS A 107 -12.25 -11.45 0.51
CA CYS A 107 -11.25 -10.46 0.08
C CYS A 107 -11.26 -10.23 -1.45
N SER A 108 -12.44 -10.23 -2.07
CA SER A 108 -12.59 -10.01 -3.51
C SER A 108 -12.10 -8.63 -3.91
N TRP A 109 -12.29 -7.63 -3.03
CA TRP A 109 -11.75 -6.29 -3.21
C TRP A 109 -10.23 -6.29 -3.29
N LEU A 110 -9.55 -7.05 -2.43
CA LEU A 110 -8.08 -7.13 -2.43
C LEU A 110 -7.55 -7.79 -3.72
N GLY A 111 -8.26 -8.79 -4.23
CA GLY A 111 -7.98 -9.37 -5.54
C GLY A 111 -8.12 -8.33 -6.67
N ALA A 112 -9.18 -7.52 -6.64
CA ALA A 112 -9.38 -6.44 -7.60
C ALA A 112 -8.30 -5.35 -7.47
N PHE A 113 -7.92 -4.99 -6.25
CA PHE A 113 -6.83 -4.06 -5.95
C PHE A 113 -5.52 -4.51 -6.60
N LEU A 114 -5.10 -5.77 -6.40
CA LEU A 114 -3.86 -6.29 -6.98
C LEU A 114 -3.85 -6.24 -8.52
N ARG A 115 -5.02 -6.35 -9.17
CA ARG A 115 -5.10 -6.22 -10.64
C ARG A 115 -4.70 -4.82 -11.12
N PHE A 116 -4.81 -3.79 -10.29
CA PHE A 116 -4.40 -2.43 -10.66
C PHE A 116 -2.88 -2.28 -10.85
N GLY A 117 -2.08 -3.26 -10.38
CA GLY A 117 -0.65 -3.28 -10.66
C GLY A 117 -0.31 -3.52 -12.14
N THR A 118 -1.25 -4.04 -12.95
CA THR A 118 -1.07 -4.18 -14.40
C THR A 118 -2.19 -3.55 -15.24
N HIS A 119 -3.26 -3.08 -14.61
CA HIS A 119 -4.39 -2.45 -15.29
C HIS A 119 -4.69 -1.10 -14.65
N GLU A 120 -5.04 -0.11 -15.47
CA GLU A 120 -5.41 1.18 -14.92
C GLU A 120 -6.79 1.14 -14.22
N PRO A 121 -6.94 1.67 -13.00
CA PRO A 121 -8.25 1.84 -12.40
C PRO A 121 -9.10 2.81 -13.23
N LYS A 122 -10.31 2.40 -13.59
CA LYS A 122 -11.24 3.26 -14.35
C LYS A 122 -11.87 4.36 -13.49
N GLN A 123 -12.01 4.11 -12.19
CA GLN A 123 -12.67 4.99 -11.22
C GLN A 123 -11.77 5.22 -10.02
N ALA A 124 -11.96 6.37 -9.36
CA ALA A 124 -11.33 6.62 -8.07
C ALA A 124 -11.90 5.66 -7.00
N PRO A 125 -11.11 5.32 -5.97
CA PRO A 125 -11.58 4.50 -4.86
C PRO A 125 -12.76 5.16 -4.14
N GLN A 126 -13.69 4.35 -3.62
CA GLN A 126 -14.82 4.83 -2.85
C GLN A 126 -14.40 5.11 -1.40
N LYS A 127 -15.04 6.07 -0.72
CA LYS A 127 -14.71 6.40 0.68
C LYS A 127 -14.73 5.20 1.62
N ARG A 128 -15.65 4.24 1.42
CA ARG A 128 -15.73 3.01 2.22
C ARG A 128 -14.51 2.10 2.12
N THR A 129 -13.63 2.29 1.11
CA THR A 129 -12.40 1.52 0.97
C THR A 129 -11.21 2.17 1.67
N LEU A 130 -11.39 3.36 2.25
CA LEU A 130 -10.32 4.12 2.90
C LEU A 130 -9.59 3.31 4.01
N PRO A 131 -10.28 2.60 4.93
CA PRO A 131 -9.59 1.81 5.95
C PRO A 131 -8.63 0.75 5.35
N ARG A 132 -9.05 0.12 4.24
CA ARG A 132 -8.22 -0.85 3.50
C ARG A 132 -6.99 -0.20 2.89
N LEU A 133 -7.15 0.97 2.28
CA LEU A 133 -6.05 1.72 1.67
C LEU A 133 -5.08 2.26 2.72
N GLN A 134 -5.57 2.68 3.88
CA GLN A 134 -4.73 3.11 5.00
C GLN A 134 -3.90 1.96 5.54
N LEU A 135 -4.50 0.78 5.76
CA LEU A 135 -3.77 -0.41 6.19
C LEU A 135 -2.68 -0.81 5.17
N LEU A 136 -3.03 -0.82 3.89
CA LEU A 136 -2.06 -1.11 2.83
C LEU A 136 -0.94 -0.06 2.77
N TYR A 137 -1.27 1.22 2.98
CA TYR A 137 -0.25 2.26 3.06
C TYR A 137 0.67 2.05 4.26
N VAL A 138 0.11 1.80 5.46
CA VAL A 138 0.87 1.60 6.70
C VAL A 138 1.85 0.44 6.54
N ALA A 139 1.40 -0.71 6.07
CA ALA A 139 2.30 -1.85 5.89
C ALA A 139 3.39 -1.58 4.84
N LEU A 140 3.07 -0.85 3.77
CA LEU A 140 4.05 -0.40 2.80
C LEU A 140 5.04 0.60 3.40
N ALA A 141 4.58 1.51 4.27
CA ALA A 141 5.41 2.51 4.94
C ALA A 141 6.34 1.88 5.99
N ILE A 142 5.89 0.86 6.71
CA ILE A 142 6.70 0.08 7.66
C ILE A 142 7.83 -0.64 6.92
N ARG A 143 7.53 -1.32 5.81
CA ARG A 143 8.50 -2.16 5.10
C ARG A 143 9.37 -1.39 4.11
N TYR A 144 8.80 -0.37 3.47
CA TYR A 144 9.38 0.36 2.34
C TYR A 144 8.98 1.85 2.39
N PRO A 145 9.41 2.61 3.41
CA PRO A 145 8.99 4.00 3.64
C PRO A 145 9.21 4.91 2.42
N ALA A 146 10.35 4.74 1.75
CA ALA A 146 10.69 5.40 0.49
C ALA A 146 9.65 5.21 -0.63
N ILE A 147 9.09 4.00 -0.73
CA ILE A 147 8.08 3.66 -1.74
C ILE A 147 6.70 4.15 -1.32
N ALA A 148 6.37 4.06 -0.02
CA ALA A 148 5.13 4.60 0.51
C ALA A 148 5.01 6.11 0.26
N ALA A 149 6.08 6.88 0.43
CA ALA A 149 6.10 8.32 0.13
C ALA A 149 5.71 8.64 -1.33
N ARG A 150 6.09 7.78 -2.28
CA ARG A 150 5.76 7.94 -3.71
C ARG A 150 4.31 7.61 -4.05
N VAL A 151 3.59 6.90 -3.18
CA VAL A 151 2.18 6.59 -3.42
C VAL A 151 1.37 7.88 -3.54
N THR A 152 1.66 8.85 -2.68
CA THR A 152 0.93 10.12 -2.56
C THR A 152 1.62 11.32 -3.19
N ALA A 153 2.76 11.11 -3.84
CA ALA A 153 3.50 12.13 -4.58
C ALA A 153 2.88 12.50 -5.94
#